data_AF-A0A2T4H0Y8-F1
#
_entry.id   AF-A0A2T4H0Y8-F1
#
_cell.length_a   1.000
_cell.length_b   1.000
_cell.length_c   1.000
_cell.angle_alpha   90.00
_cell.angle_beta   90.00
_cell.angle_gamma   90.00
#
_symmetry.space_group_name_H-M   'P 1'
#
loop_
_entity.id
_entity.type
_entity.pdbx_description
1 polymer ?
#
loop_
_entity_poly.entity_id
_entity_poly.type
_entity_poly.pdbx_seq_one_letter_code
_entity_poly.pdbx_strand_id
1 'polypeptide(L)'
;MGAIFDVGSNSKLFTPLDIANGKIHLKHRIIHAPLTRNRGTPLNPESTPENPNRVWIPNDLIAEYYSQRATDGGLIISEGLPPSLEGNGMPGVPGIFLPEQIQGWKKVVDAVHAKGGYIYAQLWHSGRANIPN
;
A
#
# COMPACT_ATOMS: atom_id res chain seq x y z
N MET A 1 -34.45 21.96 13.96
CA MET A 1 -33.72 20.68 13.88
C MET A 1 -33.91 20.14 12.47
N GLY A 2 -32.95 20.35 11.58
CA GLY A 2 -33.04 19.89 10.19
C GLY A 2 -32.92 18.37 10.15
N ALA A 3 -33.84 17.70 9.45
CA ALA A 3 -33.73 16.27 9.20
C ALA A 3 -32.42 16.01 8.46
N ILE A 4 -31.53 15.24 9.09
CA ILE A 4 -30.36 14.68 8.41
C ILE A 4 -30.94 13.66 7.44
N PHE A 5 -31.11 14.06 6.18
CA PHE A 5 -31.49 13.12 5.13
C PHE A 5 -30.28 12.20 4.89
N ASP A 6 -30.38 10.97 5.38
CA ASP A 6 -29.45 9.89 5.06
C ASP A 6 -29.68 9.41 3.62
N VAL A 7 -29.31 10.26 2.67
CA VAL A 7 -29.33 9.93 1.24
C VAL A 7 -28.18 9.01 0.84
N GLY A 8 -27.22 8.78 1.76
CA GLY A 8 -25.96 8.09 1.48
C GLY A 8 -25.99 6.60 1.78
N SER A 9 -26.68 6.15 2.82
CA SER A 9 -26.66 4.74 3.26
C SER A 9 -27.20 3.77 2.21
N ASN A 10 -28.17 4.19 1.41
CA ASN A 10 -28.75 3.39 0.31
C ASN A 10 -27.91 3.44 -0.98
N SER A 11 -26.76 4.13 -0.98
CA SER A 11 -25.87 4.20 -2.14
C SER A 11 -25.25 2.85 -2.49
N LYS A 12 -24.98 2.61 -3.78
CA LYS A 12 -24.17 1.47 -4.23
C LYS A 12 -22.79 1.43 -3.58
N LEU A 13 -22.28 2.56 -3.05
CA LEU A 13 -21.00 2.59 -2.34
C LEU A 13 -20.95 1.62 -1.15
N PHE A 14 -22.08 1.39 -0.46
CA PHE A 14 -22.16 0.54 0.72
C PHE A 14 -22.74 -0.84 0.43
N THR A 15 -22.84 -1.24 -0.84
CA THR A 15 -23.27 -2.59 -1.23
C THR A 15 -22.08 -3.46 -1.61
N PRO A 16 -22.18 -4.79 -1.44
CA PRO A 16 -21.14 -5.71 -1.84
C PRO A 16 -20.74 -5.62 -3.32
N LEU A 17 -19.52 -6.06 -3.61
CA LEU A 17 -18.97 -6.17 -4.97
C LEU A 17 -18.03 -7.38 -5.05
N ASP A 18 -18.35 -8.29 -5.96
CA ASP A 18 -17.47 -9.40 -6.31
C ASP A 18 -16.44 -8.94 -7.35
N ILE A 19 -15.17 -9.25 -7.09
CA ILE A 19 -14.06 -9.00 -8.02
C ILE A 19 -13.25 -10.28 -8.23
N ALA A 20 -12.23 -10.21 -9.10
CA ALA A 20 -11.33 -11.34 -9.37
C ALA A 20 -12.10 -12.63 -9.77
N ASN A 21 -13.10 -12.49 -10.64
CA ASN A 21 -14.00 -13.57 -11.07
C ASN A 21 -14.70 -14.28 -9.89
N GLY A 22 -15.14 -13.52 -8.89
CA GLY A 22 -15.90 -14.03 -7.74
C GLY A 22 -15.03 -14.66 -6.65
N LYS A 23 -13.70 -14.52 -6.71
CA LYS A 23 -12.79 -15.04 -5.66
C LYS A 23 -12.62 -14.10 -4.48
N ILE A 24 -12.92 -12.82 -4.67
CA ILE A 24 -12.84 -11.79 -3.63
C ILE A 24 -14.21 -11.13 -3.54
N HIS A 25 -14.80 -11.21 -2.34
CA HIS A 25 -16.11 -10.66 -2.02
C HIS A 25 -15.93 -9.42 -1.14
N LEU A 26 -16.04 -8.23 -1.74
CA LEU A 26 -15.95 -6.98 -1.00
C LEU A 26 -17.30 -6.68 -0.33
N LYS A 27 -17.27 -6.19 0.91
CA LYS A 27 -18.49 -5.80 1.66
C LYS A 27 -18.99 -4.39 1.28
N HIS A 28 -18.13 -3.58 0.67
CA HIS A 28 -18.46 -2.25 0.17
C HIS A 28 -17.57 -1.86 -1.01
N ARG A 29 -17.90 -0.76 -1.70
CA ARG A 29 -17.19 -0.27 -2.89
C ARG A 29 -16.26 0.91 -2.62
N ILE A 30 -16.02 1.22 -1.35
CA ILE A 30 -15.02 2.21 -0.92
C ILE A 30 -13.65 1.53 -0.94
N ILE A 31 -12.76 2.03 -1.78
CA ILE A 31 -11.43 1.44 -2.04
C ILE A 31 -10.36 2.46 -1.64
N HIS A 32 -9.35 2.03 -0.89
CA HIS A 32 -8.17 2.86 -0.62
C HIS A 32 -7.25 2.83 -1.84
N ALA A 33 -7.20 3.96 -2.56
CA ALA A 33 -6.37 4.12 -3.75
C ALA A 33 -4.87 3.96 -3.43
N PRO A 34 -4.03 3.64 -4.42
CA PRO A 34 -2.58 3.62 -4.24
C PRO A 34 -2.06 5.05 -3.99
N LEU A 35 -1.36 5.24 -2.87
CA LEU A 35 -0.89 6.56 -2.42
C LEU A 35 0.54 6.46 -1.92
N THR A 36 1.53 6.84 -2.73
CA THR A 36 2.94 6.88 -2.31
C THR A 36 3.13 7.79 -1.11
N ARG A 37 3.74 7.25 -0.04
CA ARG A 37 3.95 8.00 1.20
C ARG A 37 5.43 8.29 1.48
N ASN A 38 6.42 7.59 0.94
CA ASN A 38 7.83 7.87 1.28
C ASN A 38 8.15 7.65 2.77
N ARG A 39 7.59 6.62 3.40
CA ARG A 39 7.75 6.33 4.85
C ARG A 39 8.64 5.10 5.13
N GLY A 40 9.24 4.51 4.10
CA GLY A 40 10.15 3.37 4.23
C GLY A 40 11.44 3.75 4.95
N THR A 41 11.95 2.82 5.75
CA THR A 41 13.26 2.95 6.38
C THR A 41 14.34 2.55 5.37
N PRO A 42 15.48 3.25 5.26
CA PRO A 42 16.55 2.81 4.38
C PRO A 42 17.11 1.45 4.86
N LEU A 43 17.46 0.57 3.92
CA LEU A 43 18.06 -0.72 4.26
C LEU A 43 19.44 -0.54 4.91
N ASN A 44 20.22 0.42 4.42
CA ASN A 44 21.46 0.85 5.05
C ASN A 44 21.21 2.14 5.88
N PRO A 45 21.45 2.15 7.19
CA PRO A 45 21.29 3.36 8.00
C PRO A 45 22.32 4.44 7.63
N GLU A 46 23.48 4.07 7.07
CA GLU A 46 24.54 4.99 6.70
C GLU A 46 24.54 5.26 5.19
N SER A 47 24.13 6.47 4.81
CA SER A 47 24.25 6.95 3.44
C SER A 47 25.57 7.69 3.28
N THR A 48 26.45 7.23 2.40
CA THR A 48 27.69 7.92 2.01
C THR A 48 27.62 8.34 0.53
N PRO A 49 28.47 9.26 0.06
CA PRO A 49 28.59 9.55 -1.37
C PRO A 49 28.93 8.31 -2.20
N GLU A 50 29.72 7.38 -1.66
CA GLU A 50 30.16 6.15 -2.32
C GLU A 50 29.10 5.04 -2.29
N ASN A 51 28.24 5.05 -1.26
CA ASN A 51 27.15 4.10 -1.08
C ASN A 51 25.87 4.83 -0.63
N PRO A 52 25.18 5.53 -1.54
CA PRO A 52 23.99 6.28 -1.19
C PRO A 52 22.82 5.36 -0.90
N ASN A 53 21.89 5.81 -0.04
CA ASN A 53 20.66 5.08 0.22
C ASN A 53 19.77 5.02 -1.04
N ARG A 54 19.63 3.81 -1.58
CA ARG A 54 18.81 3.52 -2.77
C ARG A 54 17.78 2.42 -2.56
N VAL A 55 17.69 1.88 -1.34
CA VAL A 55 16.78 0.79 -0.99
C VAL A 55 16.06 1.13 0.30
N TRP A 56 14.74 0.94 0.30
CA TRP A 56 13.89 1.17 1.45
C TRP A 56 13.06 -0.08 1.75
N ILE A 57 12.78 -0.30 3.03
CA ILE A 57 12.00 -1.42 3.56
C ILE A 57 10.76 -0.91 4.30
N PRO A 58 9.64 -1.65 4.26
CA PRO A 58 8.48 -1.33 5.09
C PRO A 58 8.82 -1.47 6.58
N ASN A 59 8.39 -0.51 7.38
CA ASN A 59 8.56 -0.52 8.84
C ASN A 59 7.20 -0.67 9.55
N ASP A 60 7.22 -0.74 10.87
CA ASP A 60 6.00 -0.98 11.66
C ASP A 60 4.99 0.18 11.53
N LEU A 61 5.44 1.42 11.25
CA LEU A 61 4.55 2.55 10.95
C LEU A 61 3.74 2.32 9.66
N ILE A 62 4.33 1.72 8.63
CA ILE A 62 3.63 1.40 7.39
C ILE A 62 2.59 0.30 7.65
N ALA A 63 2.91 -0.71 8.46
CA ALA A 63 1.96 -1.75 8.85
C ALA A 63 0.77 -1.17 9.65
N GLU A 64 1.04 -0.28 10.61
CA GLU A 64 0.00 0.43 11.36
C GLU A 64 -0.87 1.30 10.43
N TYR A 65 -0.24 2.06 9.51
CA TYR A 65 -0.93 2.93 8.56
C TYR A 65 -1.98 2.18 7.73
N TYR A 66 -1.63 1.00 7.23
CA TYR A 66 -2.55 0.16 6.45
C TYR A 66 -3.59 -0.53 7.32
N SER A 67 -3.22 -1.01 8.51
CA SER A 67 -4.15 -1.61 9.48
C SER A 67 -5.27 -0.65 9.89
N GLN A 68 -4.93 0.63 10.14
CA GLN A 68 -5.90 1.67 10.48
C GLN A 68 -6.91 1.96 9.37
N ARG A 69 -6.59 1.63 8.11
CA ARG A 69 -7.45 1.83 6.92
C ARG A 69 -8.17 0.57 6.48
N ALA A 70 -7.78 -0.58 7.02
CA ALA A 70 -8.40 -1.84 6.69
C ALA A 70 -9.73 -1.98 7.43
N THR A 71 -10.76 -2.30 6.66
CA THR A 71 -12.10 -2.65 7.13
C THR A 71 -12.43 -4.06 6.68
N ASP A 72 -13.33 -4.71 7.41
CA ASP A 72 -13.82 -6.04 7.09
C ASP A 72 -14.45 -6.04 5.68
N GLY A 73 -13.89 -6.86 4.78
CA GLY A 73 -14.30 -6.94 3.38
C GLY A 73 -13.97 -5.70 2.54
N GLY A 74 -13.14 -4.77 3.01
CA GLY A 74 -12.66 -3.62 2.23
C GLY A 74 -11.44 -3.98 1.37
N LEU A 75 -11.19 -3.20 0.31
CA LEU A 75 -9.98 -3.35 -0.53
C LEU A 75 -9.04 -2.15 -0.35
N ILE A 76 -7.77 -2.47 -0.14
CA ILE A 76 -6.66 -1.53 -0.17
C ILE A 76 -5.78 -1.82 -1.38
N ILE A 77 -5.33 -0.78 -2.06
CA ILE A 77 -4.20 -0.86 -2.99
C ILE A 77 -3.02 -0.17 -2.31
N SER A 78 -1.89 -0.87 -2.21
CA SER A 78 -0.68 -0.34 -1.58
C SER A 78 -0.16 0.91 -2.30
N GLU A 79 0.81 1.60 -1.71
CA GLU A 79 1.69 2.51 -2.45
C GLU A 79 2.42 1.76 -3.58
N GLY A 80 3.05 2.51 -4.49
CA GLY A 80 3.83 1.91 -5.55
C GLY A 80 5.00 1.11 -4.99
N LEU A 81 5.14 -0.16 -5.41
CA LEU A 81 6.26 -1.02 -5.08
C LEU A 81 7.19 -1.13 -6.30
N PRO A 82 8.37 -0.49 -6.28
CA PRO A 82 9.42 -0.76 -7.24
C PRO A 82 9.79 -2.26 -7.27
N PRO A 83 9.76 -2.91 -8.45
CA PRO A 83 10.16 -4.31 -8.60
C PRO A 83 11.67 -4.50 -8.84
N SER A 84 12.44 -3.41 -8.91
CA SER A 84 13.90 -3.41 -8.98
C SER A 84 14.46 -2.12 -8.41
N LEU A 85 15.79 -2.08 -8.25
CA LEU A 85 16.52 -0.89 -7.79
C LEU A 85 16.29 0.30 -8.73
N GLU A 86 16.27 0.05 -10.03
CA GLU A 86 16.12 1.03 -11.10
C GLU A 86 14.68 1.54 -11.23
N GLY A 87 13.69 0.88 -10.62
CA GLY A 87 12.29 1.26 -10.76
C GLY A 87 11.84 2.47 -9.94
N ASN A 88 12.66 2.88 -8.96
CA ASN A 88 12.25 3.89 -7.98
C ASN A 88 12.49 5.34 -8.47
N GLY A 89 11.49 6.18 -8.28
CA GLY A 89 11.52 7.60 -8.61
C GLY A 89 11.77 8.55 -7.43
N MET A 90 11.72 8.07 -6.18
CA MET A 90 11.95 8.94 -5.03
C MET A 90 12.40 8.20 -3.75
N PRO A 91 13.13 8.87 -2.84
CA PRO A 91 13.49 8.29 -1.56
C PRO A 91 12.29 7.92 -0.68
N GLY A 92 12.46 6.90 0.14
CA GLY A 92 11.47 6.48 1.13
C GLY A 92 10.40 5.53 0.61
N VAL A 93 10.40 5.17 -0.68
CA VAL A 93 9.44 4.23 -1.26
C VAL A 93 9.95 2.80 -1.10
N PRO A 94 9.29 1.93 -0.32
CA PRO A 94 9.70 0.54 -0.17
C PRO A 94 9.49 -0.26 -1.46
N GLY A 95 10.51 -0.99 -1.89
CA GLY A 95 10.44 -1.92 -3.03
C GLY A 95 9.85 -3.29 -2.69
N ILE A 96 9.91 -4.22 -3.64
CA ILE A 96 9.53 -5.64 -3.47
C ILE A 96 10.46 -6.60 -4.24
N PHE A 97 11.76 -6.37 -4.17
CA PHE A 97 12.78 -7.14 -4.88
C PHE A 97 13.86 -7.76 -3.98
N LEU A 98 13.82 -7.46 -2.68
CA LEU A 98 14.73 -8.02 -1.68
C LEU A 98 13.98 -8.78 -0.56
N PRO A 99 14.61 -9.78 0.07
CA PRO A 99 14.01 -10.53 1.18
C PRO A 99 13.54 -9.64 2.34
N GLU A 100 14.29 -8.60 2.71
CA GLU A 100 13.97 -7.69 3.80
C GLU A 100 12.70 -6.88 3.49
N GLN A 101 12.50 -6.51 2.22
CA GLN A 101 11.29 -5.84 1.77
C GLN A 101 10.09 -6.80 1.85
N ILE A 102 10.26 -8.05 1.42
CA ILE A 102 9.22 -9.09 1.49
C ILE A 102 8.78 -9.31 2.94
N GLN A 103 9.73 -9.38 3.88
CA GLN A 103 9.43 -9.52 5.31
C GLN A 103 8.63 -8.32 5.85
N GLY A 104 9.02 -7.09 5.51
CA GLY A 104 8.28 -5.89 5.87
C GLY A 104 6.86 -5.88 5.30
N TRP A 105 6.70 -6.20 4.01
CA TRP A 105 5.39 -6.26 3.36
C TRP A 105 4.51 -7.38 3.91
N LYS A 106 5.09 -8.50 4.34
CA LYS A 106 4.34 -9.57 4.99
C LYS A 106 3.65 -9.07 6.26
N LYS A 107 4.32 -8.26 7.09
CA LYS A 107 3.69 -7.64 8.27
C LYS A 107 2.50 -6.74 7.89
N VAL A 108 2.64 -5.96 6.82
CA VAL A 108 1.56 -5.10 6.30
C VAL A 108 0.36 -5.93 5.86
N VAL A 109 0.59 -6.97 5.06
CA VAL A 109 -0.45 -7.87 4.56
C VAL A 109 -1.16 -8.58 5.71
N ASP A 110 -0.38 -9.13 6.66
CA ASP A 110 -0.93 -9.81 7.85
C ASP A 110 -1.81 -8.85 8.68
N ALA A 111 -1.40 -7.58 8.84
CA ALA A 111 -2.18 -6.58 9.57
C ALA A 111 -3.50 -6.18 8.86
N VAL A 112 -3.52 -6.13 7.53
CA VAL A 112 -4.75 -5.91 6.75
C VAL A 112 -5.68 -7.12 6.83
N HIS A 113 -5.14 -8.33 6.66
CA HIS A 113 -5.92 -9.56 6.74
C HIS A 113 -6.50 -9.80 8.14
N ALA A 114 -5.81 -9.41 9.20
CA ALA A 114 -6.33 -9.49 10.57
C ALA A 114 -7.59 -8.63 10.80
N LYS A 115 -7.83 -7.62 9.94
CA LYS A 115 -9.06 -6.80 9.93
C LYS A 115 -10.14 -7.33 8.98
N GLY A 116 -9.88 -8.44 8.29
CA GLY A 116 -10.76 -8.99 7.25
C GLY A 116 -10.71 -8.23 5.93
N GLY A 117 -9.76 -7.30 5.77
CA GLY A 117 -9.57 -6.55 4.53
C GLY A 117 -8.75 -7.33 3.50
N TYR A 118 -8.83 -6.90 2.25
CA TYR A 118 -7.99 -7.37 1.14
C TYR A 118 -6.96 -6.30 0.77
N ILE A 119 -5.80 -6.72 0.28
CA ILE A 119 -4.76 -5.79 -0.22
C ILE A 119 -4.15 -6.27 -1.53
N TYR A 120 -4.02 -5.35 -2.49
CA TYR A 120 -3.29 -5.55 -3.75
C TYR A 120 -2.01 -4.71 -3.77
N ALA A 121 -0.96 -5.26 -4.39
CA ALA A 121 0.31 -4.60 -4.64
C ALA A 121 0.25 -3.79 -5.95
N GLN A 122 0.49 -2.48 -5.90
CA GLN A 122 0.72 -1.66 -7.08
C GLN A 122 2.18 -1.80 -7.54
N LEU A 123 2.46 -2.70 -8.48
CA LEU A 123 3.80 -2.75 -9.09
C LEU A 123 4.04 -1.49 -9.93
N TRP A 124 5.17 -0.81 -9.67
CA TRP A 124 5.44 0.51 -10.21
C TRP A 124 6.88 0.67 -10.68
N HIS A 125 7.08 1.21 -11.88
CA HIS A 125 8.39 1.62 -12.40
C HIS A 125 8.27 3.05 -12.94
N SER A 126 9.12 3.97 -12.48
CA SER A 126 8.96 5.41 -12.78
C SER A 126 9.55 5.83 -14.13
N GLY A 127 10.43 5.00 -14.71
CA GLY A 127 10.98 5.21 -16.05
C GLY A 127 11.83 6.48 -16.11
N ARG A 128 11.47 7.43 -16.97
CA ARG A 128 12.22 8.70 -17.08
C ARG A 128 12.22 9.55 -15.80
N ALA A 129 11.35 9.25 -14.85
CA ALA A 129 11.27 9.92 -13.55
C ALA A 129 12.09 9.20 -12.46
N ASN A 130 12.84 8.15 -12.81
CA ASN A 130 13.69 7.44 -11.87
C ASN A 130 14.81 8.34 -11.33
N ILE A 131 15.29 8.03 -10.13
CA ILE A 131 16.50 8.65 -9.59
C ILE A 131 17.67 8.25 -10.50
N PRO A 132 18.44 9.21 -11.08
CA PRO A 132 19.60 8.89 -11.90
C PRO A 132 20.60 8.00 -11.15
N ASN A 133 21.29 7.16 -11.91
CA ASN A 133 22.42 6.41 -11.40
C ASN A 133 23.62 7.31 -11.13
#